data_AF-A0A3N5BMG1-F1
#
_entry.id   AF-A0A3N5BMG1-F1
#
_cell.length_a   1.000
_cell.length_b   1.000
_cell.length_c   1.000
_cell.angle_alpha   90.00
_cell.angle_beta   90.00
_cell.angle_gamma   90.00
#
_symmetry.space_group_name_H-M   'P 1'
#
loop_
_entity.id
_entity.type
_entity.pdbx_description
1 polymer ?
#
loop_
_entity_poly.entity_id
_entity_poly.type
_entity_poly.pdbx_seq_one_letter_code
_entity_poly.pdbx_strand_id
1 'polypeptide(L)'
;MYTEEFILNEVNSIREDIGHDKVNIYIEEIYFNENTNELWIITEDRPDKSAIIGKGGWVVGKLREKLGLESIHVESYGDFLNKKYKLDLSKKTILNLNSDSVGLKNLEKVIDDKISSIYSFNFENYLSENEFKKSYKHEAVVALSGGVDSSFSLILAKKLGFNPIAVTVDPGTIILPKQFKRNIKKICDELDISHEYLRTDYSEVINESFTGKVHPCGRCSKNTEELVREYAKSKEIPIIIFGDMLATGSQCINSQYDSLYRLNLPASLSTSKQEIKSLIEKYNLSTFKGFGCPLLYEVHRKFPHMKKFSIQRILRETRSGALEPGEALDLIWSFYKI
;
A
#
# COMPACT_ATOMS: atom_id res chain seq x y z
N MET A 1 -4.09 10.81 -30.68
CA MET A 1 -4.95 11.91 -30.20
C MET A 1 -4.17 12.88 -29.32
N TYR A 2 -3.27 12.38 -28.45
CA TYR A 2 -2.35 13.20 -27.67
C TYR A 2 -0.91 12.93 -28.11
N THR A 3 -0.35 13.77 -28.97
CA THR A 3 1.08 13.70 -29.32
C THR A 3 1.90 14.41 -28.26
N GLU A 4 3.18 14.07 -28.14
CA GLU A 4 4.13 14.77 -27.27
C GLU A 4 4.10 16.28 -27.53
N GLU A 5 4.25 16.69 -28.79
CA GLU A 5 4.23 18.10 -29.19
C GLU A 5 2.94 18.81 -28.75
N PHE A 6 1.79 18.16 -28.90
CA PHE A 6 0.50 18.72 -28.45
C PHE A 6 0.49 18.95 -26.95
N ILE A 7 0.87 17.93 -26.16
CA ILE A 7 0.89 18.03 -24.69
C ILE A 7 1.88 19.10 -24.23
N LEU A 8 3.07 19.18 -24.83
CA LEU A 8 4.08 20.17 -24.49
C LEU A 8 3.62 21.60 -24.77
N ASN A 9 2.97 21.83 -25.91
CA ASN A 9 2.40 23.13 -26.27
C ASN A 9 1.30 23.55 -25.29
N GLU A 10 0.40 22.62 -24.96
CA GLU A 10 -0.68 22.86 -24.01
C GLU A 10 -0.17 23.15 -22.60
N VAL A 11 0.78 22.35 -22.10
CA VAL A 11 1.44 22.56 -20.80
C VAL A 11 2.11 23.93 -20.76
N ASN A 12 2.90 24.30 -21.78
CA ASN A 12 3.60 25.59 -21.80
C ASN A 12 2.65 26.78 -21.95
N SER A 13 1.56 26.65 -22.72
CA SER A 13 0.51 27.67 -22.78
C SER A 13 -0.13 27.89 -21.41
N ILE A 14 -0.51 26.81 -20.73
CA ILE A 14 -1.13 26.89 -19.39
C ILE A 14 -0.16 27.52 -18.39
N ARG A 15 1.13 27.20 -18.47
CA ARG A 15 2.18 27.79 -17.62
C ARG A 15 2.26 29.31 -17.81
N GLU A 16 2.33 29.79 -19.03
CA GLU A 16 2.33 31.23 -19.32
C GLU A 16 1.06 31.91 -18.79
N ASP A 17 -0.11 31.29 -18.99
CA ASP A 17 -1.40 31.83 -18.53
C ASP A 17 -1.48 31.99 -17.00
N ILE A 18 -0.72 31.19 -16.24
CA ILE A 18 -0.63 31.29 -14.78
C ILE A 18 0.58 32.09 -14.29
N GLY A 19 1.30 32.77 -15.19
CA GLY A 19 2.44 33.64 -14.88
C GLY A 19 3.74 32.88 -14.62
N HIS A 20 3.90 31.68 -15.21
CA HIS A 20 5.12 30.90 -15.16
C HIS A 20 5.86 30.91 -16.49
N ASP A 21 7.18 30.82 -16.43
CA ASP A 21 8.01 30.70 -17.63
C ASP A 21 7.77 29.36 -18.35
N LYS A 22 7.86 29.42 -19.69
CA LYS A 22 8.02 28.25 -20.53
C LYS A 22 9.28 27.50 -20.13
N VAL A 23 9.21 26.17 -20.20
CA VAL A 23 10.35 25.30 -19.94
C VAL A 23 10.39 24.20 -21.00
N ASN A 24 11.59 23.75 -21.30
CA ASN A 24 11.80 22.54 -22.09
C ASN A 24 11.49 21.36 -21.18
N ILE A 25 10.57 20.50 -21.62
CA ILE A 25 10.12 19.31 -20.90
C ILE A 25 10.32 18.14 -21.85
N TYR A 26 10.86 17.04 -21.36
CA TYR A 26 11.06 15.83 -22.14
C TYR A 26 10.06 14.76 -21.69
N ILE A 27 9.32 14.21 -22.66
CA ILE A 27 8.35 13.14 -22.43
C ILE A 27 8.87 11.88 -23.11
N GLU A 28 9.07 10.82 -22.33
CA GLU A 28 9.49 9.51 -22.83
C GLU A 28 8.33 8.79 -23.51
N GLU A 29 7.18 8.74 -22.82
CA GLU A 29 6.02 7.99 -23.30
C GLU A 29 4.70 8.66 -22.91
N ILE A 30 3.67 8.45 -23.74
CA ILE A 30 2.29 8.86 -23.46
C ILE A 30 1.38 7.67 -23.68
N TYR A 31 0.54 7.36 -22.69
CA TYR A 31 -0.46 6.32 -22.78
C TYR A 31 -1.85 6.89 -22.48
N PHE A 32 -2.80 6.66 -23.38
CA PHE A 32 -4.19 7.07 -23.19
C PHE A 32 -5.08 5.83 -23.07
N ASN A 33 -5.86 5.76 -21.99
CA ASN A 33 -6.83 4.72 -21.77
C ASN A 33 -8.23 5.24 -22.12
N GLU A 34 -8.75 4.81 -23.27
CA GLU A 34 -10.08 5.20 -23.75
C GLU A 34 -11.22 4.76 -22.83
N ASN A 35 -11.07 3.61 -22.14
CA ASN A 35 -12.12 3.06 -21.29
C ASN A 35 -12.30 3.85 -20.00
N THR A 36 -11.20 4.36 -19.43
CA THR A 36 -11.23 5.15 -18.18
C THR A 36 -11.16 6.66 -18.44
N ASN A 37 -10.92 7.07 -19.69
CA ASN A 37 -10.69 8.47 -20.07
C ASN A 37 -9.52 9.11 -19.29
N GLU A 38 -8.44 8.35 -19.13
CA GLU A 38 -7.26 8.72 -18.35
C GLU A 38 -6.02 8.83 -19.23
N LEU A 39 -5.21 9.87 -19.00
CA LEU A 39 -3.95 10.09 -19.72
C LEU A 39 -2.76 9.90 -18.77
N TRP A 40 -1.79 9.09 -19.19
CA TRP A 40 -0.52 8.89 -18.52
C TRP A 40 0.59 9.58 -19.32
N ILE A 41 1.35 10.42 -18.63
CA ILE A 41 2.51 11.14 -19.18
C ILE A 41 3.75 10.70 -18.42
N ILE A 42 4.66 10.01 -19.10
CA ILE A 42 5.92 9.53 -18.54
C ILE A 42 7.01 10.51 -18.96
N THR A 43 7.55 11.26 -18.01
CA THR A 43 8.63 12.22 -18.25
C THR A 43 10.00 11.58 -18.08
N GLU A 44 11.03 12.16 -18.68
CA GLU A 44 12.41 11.65 -18.55
C GLU A 44 12.87 11.65 -17.08
N ASP A 45 12.60 12.75 -16.35
CA ASP A 45 13.01 12.89 -14.96
C ASP A 45 11.97 13.57 -14.04
N ARG A 46 12.37 13.83 -12.79
CA ARG A 46 11.53 14.49 -11.78
C ARG A 46 11.33 15.99 -12.00
N PRO A 47 12.35 16.77 -12.37
CA PRO A 47 12.17 18.13 -12.87
C PRO A 47 11.07 18.25 -13.94
N ASP A 48 11.08 17.39 -14.94
CA ASP A 48 10.08 17.38 -16.01
C ASP A 48 8.67 17.04 -15.48
N LYS A 49 8.55 15.99 -14.66
CA LYS A 49 7.30 15.67 -13.95
C LYS A 49 6.76 16.87 -13.17
N SER A 50 7.65 17.57 -12.45
CA SER A 50 7.29 18.74 -11.65
C SER A 50 6.86 19.93 -12.53
N ALA A 51 7.45 20.06 -13.72
CA ALA A 51 7.09 21.10 -14.68
C ALA A 51 5.69 20.90 -15.27
N ILE A 52 5.31 19.66 -15.57
CA ILE A 52 3.96 19.30 -16.05
C ILE A 52 2.92 19.41 -14.94
N ILE A 53 3.23 18.94 -13.72
CA ILE A 53 2.33 19.08 -12.57
C ILE A 53 2.10 20.56 -12.24
N GLY A 54 3.17 21.35 -12.26
CA GLY A 54 3.15 22.76 -11.90
C GLY A 54 3.02 23.00 -10.39
N LYS A 55 3.21 24.25 -9.95
CA LYS A 55 3.10 24.61 -8.53
C LYS A 55 1.68 24.28 -8.02
N GLY A 56 1.61 23.47 -6.97
CA GLY A 56 0.34 23.06 -6.37
C GLY A 56 -0.56 22.21 -7.28
N GLY A 57 -0.03 21.61 -8.35
CA GLY A 57 -0.82 20.80 -9.29
C GLY A 57 -1.67 21.60 -10.28
N TRP A 58 -1.47 22.92 -10.38
CA TRP A 58 -2.31 23.80 -11.19
C TRP A 58 -2.24 23.51 -12.69
N VAL A 59 -1.05 23.19 -13.20
CA VAL A 59 -0.84 23.02 -14.64
C VAL A 59 -1.53 21.74 -15.10
N VAL A 60 -1.27 20.62 -14.43
CA VAL A 60 -1.93 19.34 -14.75
C VAL A 60 -3.44 19.39 -14.50
N GLY A 61 -3.91 20.11 -13.48
CA GLY A 61 -5.33 20.30 -13.20
C GLY A 61 -6.06 21.04 -14.34
N LYS A 62 -5.50 22.18 -14.80
CA LYS A 62 -6.03 22.91 -15.96
C LYS A 62 -5.93 22.13 -17.25
N LEU A 63 -4.84 21.38 -17.45
CA LEU A 63 -4.66 20.53 -18.62
C LEU A 63 -5.77 19.47 -18.68
N ARG A 64 -6.04 18.79 -17.56
CA ARG A 64 -7.13 17.82 -17.44
C ARG A 64 -8.49 18.45 -17.81
N GLU A 65 -8.80 19.61 -17.25
CA GLU A 65 -10.05 20.33 -17.53
C GLU A 65 -10.17 20.72 -19.01
N LYS A 66 -9.10 21.26 -19.60
CA LYS A 66 -9.07 21.66 -21.01
C LYS A 66 -9.25 20.47 -21.96
N LEU A 67 -8.68 19.32 -21.61
CA LEU A 67 -8.77 18.10 -22.41
C LEU A 67 -10.04 17.28 -22.13
N GLY A 68 -10.85 17.65 -21.12
CA GLY A 68 -12.05 16.89 -20.75
C GLY A 68 -11.76 15.47 -20.27
N LEU A 69 -10.60 15.26 -19.64
CA LEU A 69 -10.15 13.96 -19.13
C LEU A 69 -10.63 13.73 -17.70
N GLU A 70 -10.84 12.47 -17.33
CA GLU A 70 -11.21 12.12 -15.95
C GLU A 70 -10.01 12.33 -15.01
N SER A 71 -8.83 11.89 -15.46
CA SER A 71 -7.57 12.06 -14.74
C SER A 71 -6.37 12.20 -15.68
N ILE A 72 -5.32 12.86 -15.18
CA ILE A 72 -3.99 12.86 -15.80
C ILE A 72 -2.99 12.39 -14.75
N HIS A 73 -2.25 11.34 -15.06
CA HIS A 73 -1.18 10.80 -14.26
C HIS A 73 0.16 11.23 -14.86
N VAL A 74 1.04 11.80 -14.04
CA VAL A 74 2.37 12.23 -14.49
C VAL A 74 3.39 11.46 -13.65
N GLU A 75 4.20 10.65 -14.31
CA GLU A 75 5.24 9.83 -13.68
C GLU A 75 6.61 10.11 -14.27
N SER A 76 7.66 9.97 -13.47
CA SER A 76 9.03 10.07 -13.99
C SER A 76 9.54 8.68 -14.37
N TYR A 77 10.31 8.59 -15.43
CA TYR A 77 10.92 7.33 -15.87
C TYR A 77 11.84 6.75 -14.79
N GLY A 78 12.48 7.60 -13.98
CA GLY A 78 13.20 7.18 -12.78
C GLY A 78 12.34 6.46 -11.74
N ASP A 79 11.08 6.85 -11.55
CA ASP A 79 10.16 6.17 -10.64
C ASP A 79 9.79 4.76 -11.18
N PHE A 80 9.62 4.64 -12.50
CA PHE A 80 9.44 3.35 -13.19
C PHE A 80 10.63 2.41 -12.98
N LEU A 81 11.85 2.88 -13.24
CA LEU A 81 13.07 2.06 -13.09
C LEU A 81 13.20 1.54 -11.65
N ASN A 82 12.91 2.40 -10.67
CA ASN A 82 12.91 2.01 -9.26
C ASN A 82 11.85 0.96 -8.92
N LYS A 83 10.62 1.10 -9.43
CA LYS A 83 9.53 0.14 -9.19
C LYS A 83 9.83 -1.20 -9.85
N LYS A 84 10.31 -1.20 -11.11
CA LYS A 84 10.75 -2.40 -11.82
C LYS A 84 11.88 -3.12 -11.08
N TYR A 85 12.91 -2.39 -10.66
CA TYR A 85 14.02 -2.97 -9.91
C TYR A 85 13.58 -3.64 -8.60
N LYS A 86 12.65 -3.04 -7.84
CA LYS A 86 12.09 -3.65 -6.63
C LYS A 86 11.29 -4.91 -6.94
N LEU A 87 10.53 -4.94 -8.03
CA LEU A 87 9.77 -6.12 -8.46
C LEU A 87 10.71 -7.26 -8.87
N ASP A 88 11.75 -6.98 -9.67
CA ASP A 88 12.77 -7.95 -10.06
C ASP A 88 13.46 -8.58 -8.83
N LEU A 89 13.82 -7.75 -7.84
CA LEU A 89 14.37 -8.23 -6.58
C LEU A 89 13.38 -9.09 -5.80
N SER A 90 12.10 -8.70 -5.77
CA SER A 90 11.05 -9.45 -5.07
C SER A 90 10.86 -10.84 -5.71
N LYS A 91 10.80 -10.88 -7.05
CA LYS A 91 10.76 -12.13 -7.82
C LYS A 91 11.94 -13.03 -7.49
N LYS A 92 13.16 -12.48 -7.57
CA LYS A 92 14.39 -13.23 -7.25
C LYS A 92 14.34 -13.80 -5.83
N THR A 93 13.89 -13.02 -4.85
CA THR A 93 13.80 -13.50 -3.46
C THR A 93 12.77 -14.61 -3.30
N ILE A 94 11.60 -14.51 -3.93
CA ILE A 94 10.57 -15.56 -3.89
C ILE A 94 11.08 -16.85 -4.54
N LEU A 95 11.72 -16.75 -5.71
CA LEU A 95 12.31 -17.90 -6.42
C LEU A 95 13.34 -18.63 -5.56
N ASN A 96 14.21 -17.88 -4.87
CA ASN A 96 15.26 -18.46 -4.03
C ASN A 96 14.74 -19.28 -2.84
N LEU A 97 13.47 -19.14 -2.47
CA LEU A 97 12.87 -19.95 -1.39
C LEU A 97 12.64 -21.41 -1.80
N ASN A 98 12.60 -21.72 -3.10
CA ASN A 98 12.29 -23.06 -3.62
C ASN A 98 11.05 -23.68 -2.93
N SER A 99 10.02 -22.88 -2.70
CA SER A 99 8.81 -23.29 -1.98
C SER A 99 7.80 -23.97 -2.90
N ASP A 100 7.13 -25.01 -2.40
CA ASP A 100 6.02 -25.64 -3.09
C ASP A 100 4.67 -24.93 -2.94
N SER A 101 4.63 -23.82 -2.20
CA SER A 101 3.42 -23.00 -2.02
C SER A 101 2.81 -22.59 -3.36
N VAL A 102 1.54 -22.94 -3.53
CA VAL A 102 0.74 -22.49 -4.68
C VAL A 102 0.62 -20.97 -4.69
N GLY A 103 0.42 -20.37 -3.52
CA GLY A 103 0.33 -18.92 -3.36
C GLY A 103 1.58 -18.18 -3.81
N LEU A 104 2.77 -18.66 -3.46
CA LEU A 104 4.04 -18.05 -3.88
C LEU A 104 4.29 -18.18 -5.39
N LYS A 105 3.94 -19.32 -6.00
CA LYS A 105 4.03 -19.51 -7.46
C LYS A 105 3.09 -18.56 -8.22
N ASN A 106 1.87 -18.38 -7.73
CA ASN A 106 0.95 -17.40 -8.31
C ASN A 106 1.43 -15.96 -8.11
N LEU A 107 1.99 -15.64 -6.93
CA LEU A 107 2.58 -14.33 -6.66
C LEU A 107 3.74 -14.00 -7.61
N GLU A 108 4.59 -14.98 -7.92
CA GLU A 108 5.65 -14.83 -8.93
C GLU A 108 5.07 -14.41 -10.29
N LYS A 109 4.03 -15.12 -10.76
CA LYS A 109 3.33 -14.76 -12.01
C LYS A 109 2.80 -13.33 -11.97
N VAL A 110 2.17 -12.92 -10.86
CA VAL A 110 1.66 -11.54 -10.72
C VAL A 110 2.79 -10.51 -10.78
N ILE A 111 3.96 -10.82 -10.23
CA ILE A 111 5.12 -9.93 -10.31
C ILE A 111 5.56 -9.77 -11.77
N ASP A 112 5.64 -10.85 -12.54
CA ASP A 112 5.98 -10.79 -13.97
C ASP A 112 4.98 -9.96 -14.79
N ASP A 113 3.69 -10.22 -14.59
CA ASP A 113 2.63 -9.50 -15.29
C ASP A 113 2.59 -8.02 -14.87
N LYS A 114 2.93 -7.71 -13.61
CA LYS A 114 3.06 -6.33 -13.13
C LYS A 114 4.30 -5.63 -13.71
N ILE A 115 5.40 -6.35 -13.92
CA ILE A 115 6.59 -5.78 -14.59
C ILE A 115 6.27 -5.43 -16.05
N SER A 116 5.50 -6.27 -16.74
CA SER A 116 5.16 -6.06 -18.16
C SER A 116 4.15 -4.92 -18.39
N SER A 117 3.37 -4.55 -17.38
CA SER A 117 2.31 -3.53 -17.48
C SER A 117 2.33 -2.49 -16.34
N ILE A 118 3.52 -2.15 -15.85
CA ILE A 118 3.72 -1.42 -14.58
C ILE A 118 3.00 -0.07 -14.43
N TYR A 119 2.70 0.63 -15.52
CA TYR A 119 1.99 1.92 -15.51
C TYR A 119 0.46 1.74 -15.48
N SER A 120 -0.06 0.68 -16.10
CA SER A 120 -1.50 0.45 -16.25
C SER A 120 -2.00 -0.71 -15.39
N PHE A 121 -1.13 -1.35 -14.59
CA PHE A 121 -1.48 -2.52 -13.80
C PHE A 121 -2.57 -2.20 -12.78
N ASN A 122 -3.75 -2.77 -12.98
CA ASN A 122 -4.88 -2.65 -12.07
C ASN A 122 -5.19 -4.01 -11.44
N PHE A 123 -5.09 -4.10 -10.11
CA PHE A 123 -5.31 -5.36 -9.40
C PHE A 123 -6.73 -5.90 -9.55
N GLU A 124 -7.76 -5.05 -9.58
CA GLU A 124 -9.14 -5.53 -9.69
C GLU A 124 -9.36 -6.20 -11.04
N ASN A 125 -9.01 -5.51 -12.13
CA ASN A 125 -9.14 -6.04 -13.49
C ASN A 125 -8.30 -7.31 -13.63
N TYR A 126 -7.03 -7.25 -13.25
CA TYR A 126 -6.10 -8.37 -13.37
C TYR A 126 -6.60 -9.62 -12.63
N LEU A 127 -7.12 -9.49 -11.41
CA LEU A 127 -7.64 -10.62 -10.63
C LEU A 127 -9.01 -11.11 -11.13
N SER A 128 -9.76 -10.30 -11.89
CA SER A 128 -11.02 -10.69 -12.50
C SER A 128 -10.82 -11.45 -13.82
N GLU A 129 -9.76 -11.11 -14.56
CA GLU A 129 -9.41 -11.69 -15.86
C GLU A 129 -8.54 -12.94 -15.74
N ASN A 130 -7.93 -13.17 -14.58
CA ASN A 130 -7.03 -14.30 -14.35
C ASN A 130 -7.59 -15.28 -13.32
N GLU A 131 -7.59 -16.56 -13.67
CA GLU A 131 -7.82 -17.65 -12.73
C GLU A 131 -6.51 -18.17 -12.14
N PHE A 132 -6.49 -18.32 -10.82
CA PHE A 132 -5.33 -18.83 -10.07
C PHE A 132 -5.63 -20.19 -9.49
N LYS A 133 -4.63 -21.08 -9.52
CA LYS A 133 -4.68 -22.34 -8.79
C LYS A 133 -4.82 -22.05 -7.31
N LYS A 134 -5.68 -22.79 -6.61
CA LYS A 134 -5.88 -22.66 -5.17
C LYS A 134 -5.23 -23.83 -4.43
N SER A 135 -4.60 -23.54 -3.30
CA SER A 135 -4.13 -24.59 -2.40
C SER A 135 -5.30 -25.22 -1.66
N TYR A 136 -5.24 -26.54 -1.47
CA TYR A 136 -6.20 -27.28 -0.62
C TYR A 136 -5.86 -27.16 0.87
N LYS A 137 -4.62 -26.78 1.20
CA LYS A 137 -4.14 -26.61 2.57
C LYS A 137 -4.02 -25.13 2.90
N HIS A 138 -4.06 -24.77 4.18
CA HIS A 138 -3.76 -23.41 4.59
C HIS A 138 -2.26 -23.14 4.47
N GLU A 139 -1.86 -22.32 3.49
CA GLU A 139 -0.45 -21.96 3.28
C GLU A 139 -0.05 -20.70 4.05
N ALA A 140 -1.04 -19.85 4.39
CA ALA A 140 -0.77 -18.58 5.05
C ALA A 140 -1.73 -18.23 6.19
N VAL A 141 -1.19 -17.57 7.22
CA VAL A 141 -1.94 -16.77 8.18
C VAL A 141 -1.84 -15.31 7.77
N VAL A 142 -2.96 -14.59 7.69
CA VAL A 142 -2.96 -13.15 7.41
C VAL A 142 -3.20 -12.39 8.70
N ALA A 143 -2.24 -11.54 9.09
CA ALA A 143 -2.40 -10.61 10.21
C ALA A 143 -3.35 -9.48 9.79
N LEU A 144 -4.60 -9.56 10.25
CA LEU A 144 -5.69 -8.68 9.84
C LEU A 144 -5.99 -7.63 10.92
N SER A 145 -5.80 -6.33 10.61
CA SER A 145 -6.09 -5.24 11.54
C SER A 145 -7.45 -4.57 11.31
N GLY A 146 -8.12 -4.87 10.19
CA GLY A 146 -9.34 -4.19 9.73
C GLY A 146 -9.09 -2.85 9.02
N GLY A 147 -7.82 -2.46 8.89
CA GLY A 147 -7.38 -1.37 8.02
C GLY A 147 -7.28 -1.82 6.55
N VAL A 148 -7.17 -0.84 5.66
CA VAL A 148 -7.12 -1.06 4.21
C VAL A 148 -5.97 -2.00 3.81
N ASP A 149 -4.74 -1.78 4.27
CA ASP A 149 -3.58 -2.56 3.80
C ASP A 149 -3.65 -4.05 4.15
N SER A 150 -4.07 -4.36 5.38
CA SER A 150 -4.27 -5.75 5.81
C SER A 150 -5.46 -6.41 5.11
N SER A 151 -6.49 -5.63 4.76
CA SER A 151 -7.65 -6.14 4.03
C SER A 151 -7.28 -6.44 2.57
N PHE A 152 -6.50 -5.57 1.93
CA PHE A 152 -5.91 -5.80 0.61
C PHE A 152 -5.07 -7.07 0.61
N SER A 153 -4.23 -7.24 1.63
CA SER A 153 -3.39 -8.43 1.78
C SER A 153 -4.24 -9.71 1.91
N LEU A 154 -5.36 -9.65 2.64
CA LEU A 154 -6.29 -10.78 2.76
C LEU A 154 -6.95 -11.13 1.41
N ILE A 155 -7.43 -10.12 0.68
CA ILE A 155 -8.04 -10.27 -0.64
C ILE A 155 -7.05 -10.93 -1.60
N LEU A 156 -5.84 -10.38 -1.70
CA LEU A 156 -4.79 -10.95 -2.54
C LEU A 156 -4.43 -12.36 -2.11
N ALA A 157 -4.21 -12.61 -0.81
CA ALA A 157 -3.87 -13.95 -0.33
C ALA A 157 -4.92 -14.99 -0.72
N LYS A 158 -6.22 -14.66 -0.60
CA LYS A 158 -7.31 -15.54 -1.04
C LYS A 158 -7.30 -15.75 -2.55
N LYS A 159 -7.18 -14.67 -3.33
CA LYS A 159 -7.23 -14.72 -4.81
C LYS A 159 -6.03 -15.46 -5.41
N LEU A 160 -4.84 -15.26 -4.85
CA LEU A 160 -3.61 -15.94 -5.24
C LEU A 160 -3.55 -17.38 -4.72
N GLY A 161 -4.57 -17.88 -4.04
CA GLY A 161 -4.67 -19.30 -3.71
C GLY A 161 -3.86 -19.76 -2.50
N PHE A 162 -3.42 -18.84 -1.61
CA PHE A 162 -2.78 -19.20 -0.34
C PHE A 162 -3.72 -19.93 0.63
N ASN A 163 -5.03 -19.90 0.37
CA ASN A 163 -6.07 -20.43 1.26
C ASN A 163 -5.88 -19.94 2.71
N PRO A 164 -5.97 -18.63 2.96
CA PRO A 164 -5.51 -18.05 4.20
C PRO A 164 -6.45 -18.32 5.39
N ILE A 165 -5.91 -18.32 6.60
CA ILE A 165 -6.67 -18.04 7.84
C ILE A 165 -6.38 -16.60 8.26
N ALA A 166 -7.43 -15.81 8.52
CA ALA A 166 -7.26 -14.45 9.01
C ALA A 166 -7.17 -14.44 10.55
N VAL A 167 -6.23 -13.66 11.09
CA VAL A 167 -6.03 -13.55 12.54
C VAL A 167 -5.94 -12.09 12.95
N THR A 168 -6.68 -11.73 14.00
CA THR A 168 -6.63 -10.39 14.58
C THR A 168 -6.23 -10.45 16.04
N VAL A 169 -5.17 -9.73 16.40
CA VAL A 169 -4.81 -9.51 17.80
C VAL A 169 -5.71 -8.42 18.39
N ASP A 170 -6.41 -8.74 19.48
CA ASP A 170 -7.40 -7.88 20.12
C ASP A 170 -6.96 -7.50 21.54
N PRO A 171 -6.20 -6.40 21.68
CA PRO A 171 -5.81 -5.83 22.97
C PRO A 171 -6.85 -4.82 23.51
N GLY A 172 -8.06 -4.79 22.95
CA GLY A 172 -9.12 -3.86 23.36
C GLY A 172 -9.29 -2.63 22.47
N THR A 173 -10.36 -1.87 22.72
CA THR A 173 -10.91 -0.88 21.77
C THR A 173 -10.06 0.37 21.57
N ILE A 174 -9.14 0.67 22.49
CA ILE A 174 -8.22 1.82 22.34
C ILE A 174 -7.18 1.59 21.23
N ILE A 175 -6.93 0.32 20.87
CA ILE A 175 -6.03 -0.07 19.77
C ILE A 175 -6.82 -0.67 18.61
N LEU A 176 -7.86 -1.46 18.88
CA LEU A 176 -8.74 -2.09 17.88
C LEU A 176 -10.19 -1.56 18.01
N PRO A 177 -10.50 -0.38 17.44
CA PRO A 177 -11.84 0.21 17.48
C PRO A 177 -12.93 -0.71 16.90
N LYS A 178 -14.17 -0.49 17.35
CA LYS A 178 -15.34 -1.25 16.86
C LYS A 178 -15.50 -1.19 15.33
N GLN A 179 -15.13 -0.06 14.70
CA GLN A 179 -15.14 0.08 13.25
C GLN A 179 -14.25 -0.96 12.55
N PHE A 180 -13.03 -1.18 13.04
CA PHE A 180 -12.15 -2.19 12.46
C PHE A 180 -12.69 -3.61 12.66
N LYS A 181 -13.31 -3.90 13.81
CA LYS A 181 -14.00 -5.19 14.03
C LYS A 181 -15.15 -5.42 13.03
N ARG A 182 -15.87 -4.36 12.65
CA ARG A 182 -16.91 -4.42 11.60
C ARG A 182 -16.30 -4.69 10.23
N ASN A 183 -15.23 -3.97 9.87
CA ASN A 183 -14.51 -4.21 8.61
C ASN A 183 -13.97 -5.63 8.52
N ILE A 184 -13.36 -6.14 9.60
CA ILE A 184 -12.85 -7.51 9.72
C ILE A 184 -13.97 -8.51 9.45
N LYS A 185 -15.10 -8.38 10.17
CA LYS A 185 -16.23 -9.28 9.97
C LYS A 185 -16.71 -9.25 8.51
N LYS A 186 -16.93 -8.04 7.98
CA LYS A 186 -17.42 -7.85 6.61
C LYS A 186 -16.51 -8.52 5.58
N ILE A 187 -15.21 -8.24 5.61
CA ILE A 187 -14.28 -8.76 4.61
C ILE A 187 -14.08 -10.27 4.72
N CYS A 188 -14.09 -10.83 5.93
CA CYS A 188 -13.99 -12.27 6.13
C CYS A 188 -15.26 -13.00 5.67
N ASP A 189 -16.45 -12.44 5.95
CA ASP A 189 -17.72 -12.99 5.46
C ASP A 189 -17.80 -12.94 3.92
N GLU A 190 -17.45 -11.80 3.31
CA GLU A 190 -17.52 -11.60 1.85
C GLU A 190 -16.53 -12.51 1.09
N LEU A 191 -15.38 -12.83 1.68
CA LEU A 191 -14.38 -13.70 1.07
C LEU A 191 -14.52 -15.18 1.45
N ASP A 192 -15.46 -15.52 2.34
CA ASP A 192 -15.60 -16.84 2.96
C ASP A 192 -14.25 -17.34 3.50
N ILE A 193 -13.73 -16.64 4.51
CA ILE A 193 -12.45 -16.91 5.16
C ILE A 193 -12.63 -17.06 6.67
N SER A 194 -12.11 -18.14 7.22
CA SER A 194 -12.01 -18.35 8.67
C SER A 194 -11.22 -17.23 9.34
N HIS A 195 -11.78 -16.69 10.42
CA HIS A 195 -11.20 -15.60 11.20
C HIS A 195 -11.13 -15.94 12.68
N GLU A 196 -9.98 -15.68 13.30
CA GLU A 196 -9.78 -15.88 14.75
C GLU A 196 -9.30 -14.59 15.45
N TYR A 197 -9.87 -14.31 16.62
CA TYR A 197 -9.41 -13.23 17.50
C TYR A 197 -8.46 -13.77 18.57
N LEU A 198 -7.24 -13.24 18.63
CA LEU A 198 -6.29 -13.49 19.71
C LEU A 198 -6.42 -12.40 20.76
N ARG A 199 -7.22 -12.66 21.80
CA ARG A 199 -7.38 -11.73 22.91
C ARG A 199 -6.10 -11.66 23.73
N THR A 200 -5.65 -10.46 24.03
CA THR A 200 -4.41 -10.21 24.78
C THR A 200 -4.54 -8.94 25.63
N ASP A 201 -3.63 -8.75 26.57
CA ASP A 201 -3.58 -7.55 27.40
C ASP A 201 -2.34 -6.71 27.06
N TYR A 202 -2.56 -5.51 26.51
CA TYR A 202 -1.49 -4.54 26.24
C TYR A 202 -1.45 -3.41 27.28
N SER A 203 -1.99 -3.62 28.49
CA SER A 203 -2.02 -2.61 29.55
C SER A 203 -0.64 -2.02 29.84
N GLU A 204 0.42 -2.84 29.84
CA GLU A 204 1.80 -2.34 30.00
C GLU A 204 2.19 -1.36 28.88
N VAL A 205 2.01 -1.75 27.61
CA VAL A 205 2.32 -0.90 26.45
C VAL A 205 1.52 0.41 26.48
N ILE A 206 0.25 0.32 26.87
CA ILE A 206 -0.64 1.48 27.01
C ILE A 206 -0.12 2.41 28.13
N ASN A 207 0.14 1.88 29.32
CA ASN A 207 0.63 2.65 30.47
C ASN A 207 1.96 3.33 30.18
N GLU A 208 2.91 2.61 29.58
CA GLU A 208 4.22 3.16 29.22
C GLU A 208 4.12 4.25 28.16
N SER A 209 3.19 4.12 27.19
CA SER A 209 2.98 5.16 26.18
C SER A 209 2.47 6.48 26.78
N PHE A 210 1.75 6.41 27.91
CA PHE A 210 1.28 7.58 28.65
C PHE A 210 2.35 8.23 29.55
N THR A 211 3.59 7.74 29.56
CA THR A 211 4.71 8.40 30.24
C THR A 211 5.38 9.49 29.40
N GLY A 212 5.09 9.55 28.10
CA GLY A 212 5.75 10.48 27.17
C GLY A 212 7.20 10.13 26.86
N LYS A 213 7.67 8.92 27.22
CA LYS A 213 9.03 8.43 26.92
C LYS A 213 9.06 7.42 25.76
N VAL A 214 7.95 6.75 25.49
CA VAL A 214 7.88 5.61 24.55
C VAL A 214 6.77 5.83 23.54
N HIS A 215 7.09 5.68 22.26
CA HIS A 215 6.09 5.65 21.20
C HIS A 215 5.47 4.25 21.08
N PRO A 216 4.13 4.09 21.12
CA PRO A 216 3.48 2.79 21.33
C PRO A 216 3.68 1.81 20.16
N CYS A 217 3.70 2.30 18.92
CA CYS A 217 3.61 1.43 17.73
C CYS A 217 4.71 0.37 17.63
N GLY A 218 5.93 0.64 18.10
CA GLY A 218 7.03 -0.33 18.05
C GLY A 218 6.76 -1.55 18.93
N ARG A 219 6.34 -1.33 20.18
CA ARG A 219 5.98 -2.40 21.12
C ARG A 219 4.71 -3.12 20.71
N CYS A 220 3.66 -2.38 20.31
CA CYS A 220 2.44 -2.98 19.78
C CYS A 220 2.72 -3.89 18.58
N SER A 221 3.55 -3.46 17.63
CA SER A 221 3.91 -4.25 16.45
C SER A 221 4.66 -5.52 16.84
N LYS A 222 5.64 -5.42 17.75
CA LYS A 222 6.42 -6.56 18.24
C LYS A 222 5.52 -7.62 18.88
N ASN A 223 4.70 -7.24 19.87
CA ASN A 223 3.81 -8.16 20.57
C ASN A 223 2.80 -8.81 19.60
N THR A 224 2.30 -8.04 18.62
CA THR A 224 1.35 -8.55 17.62
C THR A 224 2.01 -9.59 16.73
N GLU A 225 3.24 -9.33 16.28
CA GLU A 225 4.01 -10.27 15.47
C GLU A 225 4.32 -11.57 16.22
N GLU A 226 4.66 -11.49 17.51
CA GLU A 226 4.92 -12.66 18.35
C GLU A 226 3.68 -13.55 18.49
N LEU A 227 2.52 -12.97 18.79
CA LEU A 227 1.27 -13.71 18.94
C LEU A 227 0.80 -14.36 17.63
N VAL A 228 0.89 -13.65 16.51
CA VAL A 228 0.52 -14.21 15.20
C VAL A 228 1.48 -15.33 14.81
N ARG A 229 2.77 -15.20 15.14
CA ARG A 229 3.78 -16.25 14.91
C ARG A 229 3.51 -17.51 15.71
N GLU A 230 3.22 -17.37 17.01
CA GLU A 230 2.85 -18.49 17.87
C GLU A 230 1.61 -19.20 17.35
N TYR A 231 0.61 -18.43 16.92
CA TYR A 231 -0.59 -18.98 16.29
C TYR A 231 -0.27 -19.77 15.02
N ALA A 232 0.48 -19.18 14.07
CA ALA A 232 0.85 -19.84 12.82
C ALA A 232 1.63 -21.14 13.08
N LYS A 233 2.56 -21.11 14.05
CA LYS A 233 3.30 -22.29 14.49
C LYS A 233 2.38 -23.37 15.04
N SER A 234 1.42 -23.03 15.90
CA SER A 234 0.48 -23.99 16.49
C SER A 234 -0.43 -24.67 15.46
N LYS A 235 -0.64 -24.03 14.31
CA LYS A 235 -1.43 -24.55 13.18
C LYS A 235 -0.56 -25.17 12.08
N GLU A 236 0.76 -25.19 12.25
CA GLU A 236 1.74 -25.66 11.25
C GLU A 236 1.60 -24.95 9.88
N ILE A 237 1.25 -23.66 9.90
CA ILE A 237 1.09 -22.85 8.69
C ILE A 237 2.40 -22.08 8.41
N PRO A 238 3.04 -22.30 7.24
CA PRO A 238 4.42 -21.88 7.02
C PRO A 238 4.60 -20.39 6.73
N ILE A 239 3.55 -19.65 6.32
CA ILE A 239 3.67 -18.26 5.89
C ILE A 239 2.79 -17.34 6.77
N ILE A 240 3.34 -16.21 7.18
CA ILE A 240 2.60 -15.13 7.84
C ILE A 240 2.62 -13.91 6.93
N ILE A 241 1.44 -13.47 6.52
CA ILE A 241 1.25 -12.33 5.62
C ILE A 241 0.93 -11.08 6.44
N PHE A 242 1.69 -10.02 6.20
CA PHE A 242 1.45 -8.68 6.75
C PHE A 242 1.21 -7.66 5.63
N GLY A 243 0.48 -6.59 5.98
CA GLY A 243 0.19 -5.48 5.07
C GLY A 243 1.25 -4.37 5.06
N ASP A 244 2.50 -4.63 5.46
CA ASP A 244 3.55 -3.60 5.35
C ASP A 244 3.91 -3.37 3.88
N MET A 245 4.17 -2.12 3.51
CA MET A 245 4.56 -1.69 2.18
C MET A 245 6.04 -1.28 2.09
N LEU A 246 6.74 -1.13 3.22
CA LEU A 246 8.13 -0.64 3.23
C LEU A 246 9.17 -1.69 2.91
N ALA A 247 8.92 -2.95 3.25
CA ALA A 247 9.89 -4.04 3.10
C ALA A 247 9.90 -4.57 1.66
N THR A 248 10.24 -3.74 0.67
CA THR A 248 10.19 -4.12 -0.76
C THR A 248 11.43 -4.91 -1.21
N GLY A 249 11.36 -5.55 -2.38
CA GLY A 249 12.52 -6.17 -3.01
C GLY A 249 13.05 -7.34 -2.21
N SER A 250 14.34 -7.31 -1.86
CA SER A 250 14.99 -8.45 -1.21
C SER A 250 14.48 -8.76 0.21
N GLN A 251 13.73 -7.83 0.81
CA GLN A 251 13.19 -7.95 2.17
C GLN A 251 11.69 -8.23 2.19
N CYS A 252 11.05 -8.45 1.04
CA CYS A 252 9.60 -8.66 0.97
C CYS A 252 9.15 -9.97 1.61
N ILE A 253 10.02 -10.98 1.62
CA ILE A 253 9.81 -12.22 2.34
C ILE A 253 11.09 -12.61 3.08
N ASN A 254 10.97 -12.94 4.36
CA ASN A 254 12.13 -13.31 5.20
C ASN A 254 11.83 -14.57 6.00
N SER A 255 12.81 -15.47 6.07
CA SER A 255 12.78 -16.57 7.02
C SER A 255 12.77 -16.01 8.44
N GLN A 256 11.87 -16.53 9.25
CA GLN A 256 11.79 -16.33 10.68
C GLN A 256 12.37 -17.58 11.37
N TYR A 257 12.35 -17.57 12.71
CA TYR A 257 12.59 -18.79 13.49
C TYR A 257 11.59 -19.90 13.13
N ASP A 258 12.00 -21.16 13.33
CA ASP A 258 11.15 -22.34 13.18
C ASP A 258 10.56 -22.57 11.76
N SER A 259 11.33 -22.25 10.71
CA SER A 259 10.92 -22.48 9.31
C SER A 259 9.66 -21.73 8.85
N LEU A 260 9.26 -20.68 9.58
CA LEU A 260 8.18 -19.77 9.18
C LEU A 260 8.72 -18.66 8.26
N TYR A 261 7.89 -18.20 7.34
CA TYR A 261 8.21 -17.06 6.48
C TYR A 261 7.30 -15.88 6.79
N ARG A 262 7.90 -14.70 6.97
CA ARG A 262 7.17 -13.43 7.00
C ARG A 262 7.12 -12.86 5.60
N LEU A 263 5.92 -12.77 5.01
CA LEU A 263 5.65 -12.16 3.72
C LEU A 263 4.95 -10.80 3.90
N ASN A 264 5.56 -9.72 3.46
CA ASN A 264 4.92 -8.41 3.36
C ASN A 264 4.32 -8.29 1.95
N LEU A 265 3.09 -8.80 1.78
CA LEU A 265 2.50 -9.05 0.46
C LEU A 265 2.32 -7.78 -0.40
N PRO A 266 1.90 -6.62 0.14
CA PRO A 266 1.88 -5.39 -0.65
C PRO A 266 3.30 -4.96 -1.09
N ALA A 267 4.31 -5.15 -0.22
CA ALA A 267 5.68 -4.76 -0.51
C ALA A 267 6.35 -5.66 -1.55
N SER A 268 6.04 -6.95 -1.63
CA SER A 268 6.54 -7.84 -2.70
C SER A 268 6.06 -7.42 -4.08
N LEU A 269 4.97 -6.65 -4.15
CA LEU A 269 4.38 -6.12 -5.38
C LEU A 269 4.67 -4.62 -5.57
N SER A 270 5.53 -4.02 -4.73
CA SER A 270 5.82 -2.58 -4.72
C SER A 270 4.54 -1.73 -4.84
N THR A 271 3.55 -2.06 -4.01
CA THR A 271 2.19 -1.53 -4.14
C THR A 271 2.07 -0.12 -3.56
N SER A 272 1.36 0.78 -4.26
CA SER A 272 1.00 2.11 -3.75
C SER A 272 -0.35 2.11 -3.03
N LYS A 273 -0.62 3.15 -2.23
CA LYS A 273 -1.94 3.32 -1.59
C LYS A 273 -3.08 3.48 -2.59
N GLN A 274 -2.81 4.07 -3.75
CA GLN A 274 -3.80 4.18 -4.81
C GLN A 274 -4.19 2.81 -5.37
N GLU A 275 -3.21 1.95 -5.66
CA GLU A 275 -3.45 0.56 -6.09
C GLU A 275 -4.20 -0.26 -5.04
N ILE A 276 -3.95 -0.01 -3.74
CA ILE A 276 -4.70 -0.64 -2.65
C ILE A 276 -6.17 -0.18 -2.63
N LYS A 277 -6.39 1.14 -2.75
CA LYS A 277 -7.72 1.74 -2.70
C LYS A 277 -8.60 1.22 -3.84
N SER A 278 -8.06 1.14 -5.07
CA SER A 278 -8.81 0.68 -6.24
C SER A 278 -9.34 -0.74 -6.09
N LEU A 279 -8.57 -1.67 -5.49
CA LEU A 279 -9.04 -3.03 -5.22
C LEU A 279 -10.06 -3.09 -4.06
N ILE A 280 -9.87 -2.27 -3.03
CA ILE A 280 -10.69 -2.32 -1.82
C ILE A 280 -12.06 -1.65 -1.98
N GLU A 281 -12.18 -0.69 -2.88
CA GLU A 281 -13.38 0.14 -3.03
C GLU A 281 -14.67 -0.67 -3.12
N LYS A 282 -14.69 -1.76 -3.90
CA LYS A 282 -15.87 -2.63 -4.05
C LYS A 282 -16.35 -3.29 -2.75
N TYR A 283 -15.45 -3.48 -1.79
CA TYR A 283 -15.78 -4.07 -0.48
C TYR A 283 -16.36 -3.03 0.49
N ASN A 284 -16.44 -1.74 0.11
CA ASN A 284 -17.12 -0.69 0.86
C ASN A 284 -16.75 -0.69 2.36
N LEU A 285 -15.44 -0.78 2.66
CA LEU A 285 -14.94 -0.82 4.03
C LEU A 285 -14.97 0.59 4.64
N SER A 286 -15.32 0.69 5.92
CA SER A 286 -15.33 1.98 6.60
C SER A 286 -13.91 2.48 6.81
N THR A 287 -13.58 3.68 6.33
CA THR A 287 -12.26 4.29 6.50
C THR A 287 -12.19 5.16 7.75
N PHE A 288 -11.02 5.21 8.40
CA PHE A 288 -10.76 6.14 9.50
C PHE A 288 -10.06 7.37 8.92
N LYS A 289 -10.52 8.57 9.27
CA LYS A 289 -9.82 9.79 8.87
C LYS A 289 -8.61 10.00 9.78
N GLY A 290 -7.45 10.20 9.18
CA GLY A 290 -6.20 10.46 9.89
C GLY A 290 -5.33 9.23 10.12
N PHE A 291 -4.22 9.43 10.84
CA PHE A 291 -3.17 8.41 10.99
C PHE A 291 -3.20 7.72 12.35
N GLY A 292 -3.23 6.38 12.32
CA GLY A 292 -3.07 5.51 13.50
C GLY A 292 -4.36 5.17 14.25
N CYS A 293 -4.20 4.52 15.41
CA CYS A 293 -5.30 4.09 16.28
C CYS A 293 -5.59 5.13 17.39
N PRO A 294 -6.71 5.01 18.14
CA PRO A 294 -7.04 5.95 19.20
C PRO A 294 -5.97 6.12 20.27
N LEU A 295 -5.25 5.05 20.65
CA LEU A 295 -4.11 5.15 21.57
C LEU A 295 -3.07 6.14 21.04
N LEU A 296 -2.73 6.05 19.76
CA LEU A 296 -1.74 6.93 19.15
C LEU A 296 -2.23 8.37 19.11
N TYR A 297 -3.51 8.58 18.80
CA TYR A 297 -4.14 9.90 18.87
C TYR A 297 -4.00 10.52 20.26
N GLU A 298 -4.34 9.77 21.32
CA GLU A 298 -4.22 10.25 22.70
C GLU A 298 -2.76 10.52 23.11
N VAL A 299 -1.82 9.70 22.66
CA VAL A 299 -0.38 9.92 22.88
C VAL A 299 0.09 11.19 22.17
N HIS A 300 -0.28 11.41 20.91
CA HIS A 300 0.05 12.64 20.18
C HIS A 300 -0.57 13.90 20.80
N ARG A 301 -1.78 13.78 21.37
CA ARG A 301 -2.48 14.87 22.04
C ARG A 301 -1.79 15.26 23.35
N LYS A 302 -1.42 14.29 24.19
CA LYS A 302 -0.73 14.53 25.47
C LYS A 302 0.75 14.88 25.30
N PHE A 303 1.41 14.29 24.30
CA PHE A 303 2.85 14.40 24.07
C PHE A 303 3.15 14.77 22.61
N PRO A 304 2.96 16.05 22.21
CA PRO A 304 3.12 16.46 20.81
C PRO A 304 4.48 16.14 20.20
N HIS A 305 5.56 16.08 20.99
CA HIS A 305 6.89 15.69 20.51
C HIS A 305 6.94 14.25 19.97
N MET A 306 5.98 13.39 20.30
CA MET A 306 5.86 12.02 19.77
C MET A 306 5.40 11.99 18.32
N LYS A 307 4.74 13.05 17.82
CA LYS A 307 4.29 13.14 16.42
C LYS A 307 5.44 12.94 15.44
N LYS A 308 6.67 13.35 15.80
CA LYS A 308 7.86 13.22 14.95
C LYS A 308 8.11 11.78 14.49
N PHE A 309 7.83 10.77 15.33
CA PHE A 309 8.05 9.36 14.98
C PHE A 309 7.01 8.86 13.97
N SER A 310 5.76 9.29 14.14
CA SER A 310 4.69 9.01 13.17
C SER A 310 4.91 9.74 11.84
N ILE A 311 5.33 11.01 11.88
CA ILE A 311 5.73 11.78 10.68
C ILE A 311 6.90 11.07 9.98
N GLN A 312 7.91 10.60 10.72
CA GLN A 312 9.02 9.84 10.15
C GLN A 312 8.55 8.57 9.44
N ARG A 313 7.58 7.83 10.00
CA ARG A 313 6.97 6.67 9.33
C ARG A 313 6.27 7.08 8.02
N ILE A 314 5.46 8.14 8.05
CA ILE A 314 4.78 8.66 6.85
C ILE A 314 5.80 9.04 5.77
N LEU A 315 6.83 9.81 6.12
CA LEU A 315 7.88 10.22 5.18
C LEU A 315 8.66 9.04 4.59
N ARG A 316 8.85 7.95 5.36
CA ARG A 316 9.46 6.72 4.84
C ARG A 316 8.57 6.04 3.81
N GLU A 317 7.26 5.99 4.05
CA GLU A 317 6.29 5.45 3.09
C GLU A 317 6.23 6.32 1.82
N THR A 318 6.26 7.65 1.96
CA THR A 318 6.37 8.57 0.82
C THR A 318 7.66 8.35 0.03
N ARG A 319 8.81 8.31 0.71
CA ARG A 319 10.11 8.07 0.06
C ARG A 319 10.15 6.72 -0.66
N SER A 320 9.43 5.72 -0.13
CA SER A 320 9.38 4.40 -0.75
C SER A 320 8.49 4.32 -2.00
N GLY A 321 7.70 5.38 -2.29
CA GLY A 321 6.70 5.40 -3.36
C GLY A 321 5.39 4.69 -3.00
N ALA A 322 5.18 4.39 -1.71
CA ALA A 322 3.94 3.75 -1.24
C ALA A 322 2.83 4.79 -0.98
N LEU A 323 3.21 6.01 -0.61
CA LEU A 323 2.33 7.18 -0.47
C LEU A 323 2.72 8.24 -1.48
N GLU A 324 1.72 8.85 -2.10
CA GLU A 324 1.94 10.09 -2.85
C GLU A 324 2.19 11.27 -1.89
N PRO A 325 2.92 12.33 -2.32
CA PRO A 325 3.17 13.50 -1.48
C PRO A 325 1.90 14.15 -0.91
N GLY A 326 0.81 14.17 -1.69
CA GLY A 326 -0.48 14.68 -1.23
C GLY A 326 -1.10 13.84 -0.11
N GLU A 327 -1.08 12.51 -0.25
CA GLU A 327 -1.57 11.59 0.78
C GLU A 327 -0.75 11.70 2.07
N ALA A 328 0.57 11.82 1.93
CA ALA A 328 1.47 12.02 3.05
C ALA A 328 1.18 13.33 3.79
N LEU A 329 0.95 14.42 3.04
CA LEU A 329 0.58 15.71 3.60
C LEU A 329 -0.74 15.60 4.37
N ASP A 330 -1.77 14.97 3.82
CA ASP A 330 -3.07 14.79 4.50
C ASP A 330 -2.93 14.02 5.82
N LEU A 331 -2.14 12.95 5.84
CA LEU A 331 -1.86 12.18 7.04
C LEU A 331 -1.11 13.02 8.09
N ILE A 332 -0.10 13.79 7.69
CA ILE A 332 0.63 14.69 8.60
C ILE A 332 -0.30 15.78 9.13
N TRP A 333 -1.12 16.38 8.27
CA TRP A 333 -2.06 17.44 8.65
C TRP A 333 -3.13 16.94 9.62
N SER A 334 -3.48 15.65 9.55
CA SER A 334 -4.43 15.04 10.48
C SER A 334 -3.99 15.11 11.94
N PHE A 335 -2.68 15.29 12.23
CA PHE A 335 -2.19 15.48 13.59
C PHE A 335 -2.46 16.85 14.19
N TYR A 336 -2.91 17.81 13.39
CA TYR A 336 -3.14 19.20 13.78
C TYR A 336 -4.60 19.63 13.67
N LYS A 337 -5.47 18.78 13.12
CA LYS A 337 -6.92 18.99 13.13
C LYS A 337 -7.43 18.75 14.55
N ILE A 338 -7.97 19.79 15.18
CA ILE A 338 -8.55 19.78 16.53
C ILE A 338 -9.91 19.08 16.50
#